data_AF-A0A9E0Y6F6-F1
#
_entry.id   AF-A0A9E0Y6F6-F1
#
_cell.length_a   1.000
_cell.length_b   1.000
_cell.length_c   1.000
_cell.angle_alpha   90.00
_cell.angle_beta   90.00
_cell.angle_gamma   90.00
#
_symmetry.space_group_name_H-M   'P 1'
#
loop_
_entity.id
_entity.type
_entity.pdbx_description
1 polymer ?
#
loop_
_entity_poly.entity_id
_entity_poly.type
_entity_poly.pdbx_seq_one_letter_code
_entity_poly.pdbx_strand_id
1 'polypeptide(L)'
;MKLLLITITVAAFCGTVLAQERKNGDCRIIRVVFVPLTKRPDVVRTPRLALLDVCLKDAIPQQRPVVEIERDGRRQFREFAVLRLFADRAEAEQYARENDLTDVDYGAEDAPDRLDAELSAAFSAALSGDYNEESIRRRREFTRKLKSALNDPATFEYRFEKLSGLLGIVAAPDRRLRFFSWDERTGGTMHRMTVVAQYRRPDGRIAAEELNDPELDELPAETDFVVREIYEIGSKKGKRYLIFGRGTPGRAEDFDVVRVFRIGDFGLVEDDSILPEKKAIYIFYPRIDRTNLAYDPRTKTIAYREFAGDAETGFTKPTGRVVRLKFIRGRFVEV
;
A
#
# COMPACT_ATOMS: atom_id res chain seq x y z
N MET A 1 21.64 85.67 19.55
CA MET A 1 21.21 84.37 20.09
C MET A 1 20.21 83.76 19.12
N LYS A 2 20.57 82.63 18.49
CA LYS A 2 19.72 81.89 17.53
C LYS A 2 18.63 81.15 18.30
N LEU A 3 17.36 81.41 18.01
CA LEU A 3 16.26 80.50 18.32
C LEU A 3 15.92 79.74 17.03
N LEU A 4 16.09 78.42 17.04
CA LEU A 4 15.68 77.53 15.96
C LEU A 4 14.22 77.16 16.22
N LEU A 5 13.28 77.61 15.37
CA LEU A 5 11.91 77.13 15.37
C LEU A 5 11.83 75.88 14.48
N ILE A 6 11.44 74.75 15.07
CA ILE A 6 11.15 73.50 14.36
C ILE A 6 9.67 73.51 14.01
N THR A 7 9.36 73.51 12.71
CA THR A 7 7.99 73.37 12.20
C THR A 7 7.67 71.88 12.08
N ILE A 8 6.69 71.39 12.83
CA ILE A 8 6.15 70.02 12.73
C ILE A 8 4.98 70.05 11.74
N THR A 9 5.13 69.36 10.61
CA THR A 9 4.05 69.13 9.64
C THR A 9 3.31 67.85 10.03
N VAL A 10 2.06 67.96 10.45
CA VAL A 10 1.17 66.82 10.70
C VAL A 10 0.53 66.41 9.37
N ALA A 11 0.95 65.28 8.81
CA ALA A 11 0.30 64.67 7.66
C ALA A 11 -0.93 63.87 8.13
N ALA A 12 -2.11 64.30 7.70
CA ALA A 12 -3.36 63.57 7.89
C ALA A 12 -3.38 62.33 6.98
N PHE A 13 -3.24 61.14 7.57
CA PHE A 13 -3.39 59.86 6.90
C PHE A 13 -4.89 59.53 6.82
N CYS A 14 -5.54 59.93 5.72
CA CYS A 14 -6.90 59.49 5.42
C CYS A 14 -6.82 58.07 4.84
N GLY A 15 -7.11 57.07 5.68
CA GLY A 15 -7.10 55.67 5.31
C GLY A 15 -8.30 55.31 4.45
N THR A 16 -8.10 55.22 3.14
CA THR A 16 -9.04 54.55 2.23
C THR A 16 -8.63 53.07 2.16
N VAL A 17 -9.26 52.23 2.99
CA VAL A 17 -9.17 50.77 2.86
C VAL A 17 -9.88 50.39 1.57
N LEU A 18 -9.10 50.05 0.54
CA LEU A 18 -9.62 49.47 -0.70
C LEU A 18 -10.25 48.11 -0.37
N ALA A 19 -11.58 48.03 -0.53
CA ALA A 19 -12.29 46.77 -0.57
C ALA A 19 -11.84 46.01 -1.81
N GLN A 20 -10.94 45.05 -1.61
CA GLN A 20 -10.47 44.14 -2.65
C GLN A 20 -11.67 43.27 -3.08
N GLU A 21 -12.13 43.43 -4.32
CA GLU A 21 -13.13 42.54 -4.92
C GLU A 21 -12.60 41.10 -4.88
N ARG A 22 -13.16 40.28 -3.99
CA ARG A 22 -12.80 38.86 -3.90
C ARG A 22 -13.22 38.18 -5.20
N LYS A 23 -12.29 37.51 -5.88
CA LYS A 23 -12.61 36.67 -7.05
C LYS A 23 -13.63 35.62 -6.64
N ASN A 24 -14.64 35.42 -7.48
CA ASN A 24 -15.78 34.50 -7.25
C ASN A 24 -15.34 33.04 -6.95
N GLY A 25 -14.12 32.64 -7.36
CA GLY A 25 -13.53 31.33 -7.07
C GLY A 25 -13.15 31.10 -5.61
N ASP A 26 -12.88 32.15 -4.83
CA ASP A 26 -12.47 32.02 -3.42
C ASP A 26 -13.63 31.69 -2.47
N CYS A 27 -14.86 31.58 -2.96
CA CYS A 27 -16.04 31.32 -2.13
C CYS A 27 -16.74 30.01 -2.48
N ARG A 28 -16.33 29.38 -3.58
CA ARG A 28 -16.94 28.16 -4.09
C ARG A 28 -15.95 27.03 -4.03
N ILE A 29 -16.35 25.93 -3.41
CA ILE A 29 -15.52 24.73 -3.28
C ILE A 29 -16.32 23.51 -3.73
N ILE A 30 -15.63 22.48 -4.19
CA ILE A 30 -16.27 21.18 -4.44
C ILE A 30 -15.83 20.21 -3.34
N ARG A 31 -16.82 19.54 -2.72
CA ARG A 31 -16.62 18.56 -1.64
C ARG A 31 -17.58 17.40 -1.74
N VAL A 32 -17.21 16.27 -1.14
CA VAL A 32 -18.15 15.20 -0.81
C VAL A 32 -18.95 15.61 0.43
N VAL A 33 -20.28 15.61 0.31
CA VAL A 33 -21.21 15.83 1.41
C VAL A 33 -22.21 14.68 1.51
N PHE A 34 -22.69 14.41 2.72
CA PHE A 34 -23.70 13.39 2.97
C PHE A 34 -25.10 13.98 2.86
N VAL A 35 -25.90 13.51 1.90
CA VAL A 35 -27.29 13.95 1.69
C VAL A 35 -28.30 12.87 2.11
N PRO A 36 -29.46 13.22 2.69
CA PRO A 36 -29.88 14.58 3.04
C PRO A 36 -29.04 15.17 4.20
N LEU A 37 -28.88 16.49 4.23
CA LEU A 37 -28.15 17.20 5.27
C LEU A 37 -28.97 17.21 6.57
N THR A 38 -28.82 16.14 7.37
CA THR A 38 -29.55 15.96 8.63
C THR A 38 -28.63 15.47 9.75
N LYS A 39 -28.94 15.89 10.97
CA LYS A 39 -28.33 15.40 12.22
C LYS A 39 -29.05 14.17 12.80
N ARG A 40 -30.15 13.75 12.17
CA ARG A 40 -30.94 12.60 12.61
C ARG A 40 -30.19 11.28 12.32
N PRO A 41 -29.93 10.43 13.33
CA PRO A 41 -29.14 9.21 13.16
C PRO A 41 -29.87 8.09 12.42
N ASP A 42 -31.20 8.14 12.37
CA ASP A 42 -32.09 7.16 11.73
C ASP A 42 -32.25 7.35 10.21
N VAL A 43 -31.76 8.47 9.67
CA VAL A 43 -31.83 8.76 8.24
C VAL A 43 -30.55 8.28 7.56
N VAL A 44 -30.68 7.32 6.65
CA VAL A 44 -29.57 6.87 5.80
C VAL A 44 -29.11 8.05 4.94
N ARG A 45 -27.81 8.37 5.01
CA ARG A 45 -27.19 9.43 4.22
C ARG A 45 -26.24 8.84 3.20
N THR A 46 -26.28 9.36 1.99
CA THR A 46 -25.43 8.92 0.88
C THR A 46 -24.42 10.01 0.53
N PRO A 47 -23.13 9.68 0.35
CA PRO A 47 -22.14 10.66 -0.10
C PRO A 47 -22.45 11.13 -1.53
N ARG A 48 -22.34 12.44 -1.77
CA ARG A 48 -22.53 13.07 -3.08
C ARG A 48 -21.53 14.21 -3.27
N LEU A 49 -21.02 14.36 -4.49
CA LEU A 49 -20.22 15.53 -4.87
C LEU A 49 -21.12 16.75 -4.98
N ALA A 50 -20.71 17.84 -4.33
CA ALA A 50 -21.49 19.06 -4.27
C ALA A 50 -20.60 20.30 -4.46
N LEU A 51 -21.14 21.29 -5.17
CA LEU A 51 -20.62 22.65 -5.18
C LEU A 51 -21.16 23.36 -3.94
N LEU A 52 -20.26 23.87 -3.11
CA LEU A 52 -20.57 24.53 -1.85
C LEU A 52 -20.24 26.01 -1.94
N ASP A 53 -21.08 26.87 -1.36
CA ASP A 53 -20.77 28.26 -1.06
C ASP A 53 -20.37 28.39 0.41
N VAL A 54 -19.13 28.83 0.66
CA VAL A 54 -18.55 28.99 2.01
C VAL A 54 -18.41 30.46 2.43
N CYS A 55 -18.87 31.42 1.61
CA CYS A 55 -18.87 32.85 1.91
C CYS A 55 -20.28 33.38 2.19
N LEU A 56 -21.04 32.62 2.95
CA LEU A 56 -22.41 32.99 3.32
C LEU A 56 -22.38 34.32 4.09
N LYS A 57 -23.11 35.33 3.60
CA LYS A 57 -23.29 36.59 4.34
C LYS A 57 -24.35 36.37 5.44
N ASP A 58 -24.04 36.83 6.64
CA ASP A 58 -24.87 36.72 7.84
C ASP A 58 -26.26 37.34 7.62
N ALA A 59 -27.26 36.51 7.29
CA ALA A 59 -28.64 37.00 7.15
C ALA A 59 -29.74 35.97 7.47
N ILE A 60 -29.43 34.74 7.94
CA ILE A 60 -30.49 33.76 8.24
C ILE A 60 -30.23 33.04 9.57
N PRO A 61 -31.17 33.06 10.54
CA PRO A 61 -30.99 32.53 11.90
C PRO A 61 -31.15 30.99 12.03
N GLN A 62 -30.77 30.20 11.00
CA GLN A 62 -30.86 28.74 11.04
C GLN A 62 -29.49 28.10 11.22
N GLN A 63 -29.40 27.01 12.01
CA GLN A 63 -28.18 26.20 12.15
C GLN A 63 -27.78 25.64 10.78
N ARG A 64 -26.60 26.01 10.27
CA ARG A 64 -26.06 25.52 8.99
C ARG A 64 -25.06 24.38 9.20
N PRO A 65 -24.91 23.48 8.23
CA PRO A 65 -23.83 22.50 8.25
C PRO A 65 -22.48 23.21 8.09
N VAL A 66 -21.45 22.64 8.71
CA VAL A 66 -20.07 23.15 8.67
C VAL A 66 -19.15 22.20 7.94
N VAL A 67 -18.13 22.73 7.28
CA VAL A 67 -17.06 22.01 6.60
C VAL A 67 -15.71 22.56 7.07
N GLU A 68 -14.73 21.67 7.26
CA GLU A 68 -13.34 22.05 7.52
C GLU A 68 -12.65 22.39 6.19
N ILE A 69 -12.02 23.56 6.13
CA ILE A 69 -11.22 24.01 4.98
C ILE A 69 -9.86 24.52 5.45
N GLU A 70 -8.86 24.48 4.57
CA GLU A 70 -7.55 25.06 4.83
C GLU A 70 -7.38 26.34 3.99
N ARG A 71 -7.06 27.46 4.65
CA ARG A 71 -6.70 28.73 3.99
C ARG A 71 -5.51 29.36 4.68
N ASP A 72 -4.55 29.82 3.87
CA ASP A 72 -3.33 30.46 4.36
C ASP A 72 -2.59 29.59 5.41
N GLY A 73 -2.59 28.26 5.18
CA GLY A 73 -1.98 27.27 6.08
C GLY A 73 -2.71 27.08 7.42
N ARG A 74 -3.95 27.57 7.56
CA ARG A 74 -4.77 27.43 8.77
C ARG A 74 -6.07 26.69 8.48
N ARG A 75 -6.38 25.71 9.33
CA ARG A 75 -7.67 25.01 9.34
C ARG A 75 -8.76 25.92 9.90
N GLN A 76 -9.87 26.02 9.19
CA GLN A 76 -11.02 26.85 9.54
C GLN A 76 -12.30 26.06 9.30
N PHE A 77 -13.25 26.13 10.24
CA PHE A 77 -14.61 25.63 10.02
C PHE A 77 -15.45 26.73 9.40
N ARG A 78 -16.11 26.44 8.28
CA ARG A 78 -17.03 27.36 7.62
C ARG A 78 -18.39 26.74 7.46
N GLU A 79 -19.42 27.53 7.70
CA GLU A 79 -20.77 27.18 7.28
C GLU A 79 -20.83 27.15 5.75
N PHE A 80 -21.65 26.26 5.21
CA PHE A 80 -21.83 26.18 3.76
C PHE A 80 -23.29 26.04 3.34
N ALA A 81 -23.56 26.43 2.09
CA ALA A 81 -24.78 26.08 1.37
C ALA A 81 -24.44 25.19 0.17
N VAL A 82 -25.24 24.15 -0.07
CA VAL A 82 -25.14 23.34 -1.29
C VAL A 82 -25.77 24.12 -2.43
N LEU A 83 -24.97 24.51 -3.43
CA LEU A 83 -25.44 25.20 -4.63
C LEU A 83 -25.88 24.21 -5.71
N ARG A 84 -25.14 23.11 -5.87
CA ARG A 84 -25.35 22.10 -6.91
C ARG A 84 -24.88 20.74 -6.42
N LEU A 85 -25.61 19.69 -6.78
CA LEU A 85 -25.14 18.32 -6.70
C LEU A 85 -24.72 17.87 -8.09
N PHE A 86 -23.59 17.16 -8.18
CA PHE A 86 -23.15 16.55 -9.42
C PHE A 86 -23.69 15.12 -9.53
N ALA A 87 -23.92 14.67 -10.76
CA ALA A 87 -24.27 13.28 -11.07
C ALA A 87 -23.06 12.38 -10.83
N ASP A 88 -21.89 12.81 -11.28
CA ASP A 88 -20.62 12.11 -11.16
C ASP A 88 -19.43 13.09 -11.08
N ARG A 89 -18.22 12.52 -11.01
CA ARG A 89 -16.98 13.27 -10.93
C ARG A 89 -16.60 13.97 -12.24
N ALA A 90 -16.86 13.36 -13.39
CA ALA A 90 -16.49 13.95 -14.67
C ALA A 90 -17.22 15.29 -14.87
N GLU A 91 -18.49 15.35 -14.48
CA GLU A 91 -19.28 16.58 -14.44
C GLU A 91 -18.70 17.61 -13.47
N ALA A 92 -18.31 17.18 -12.26
CA ALA A 92 -17.74 18.06 -11.23
C ALA A 92 -16.38 18.66 -11.67
N GLU A 93 -15.52 17.84 -12.28
CA GLU A 93 -14.22 18.27 -12.80
C GLU A 93 -14.35 19.22 -13.99
N GLN A 94 -15.26 18.92 -14.91
CA GLN A 94 -15.55 19.82 -16.02
C GLN A 94 -16.01 21.17 -15.50
N TYR A 95 -16.93 21.17 -14.53
CA TYR A 95 -17.40 22.40 -13.90
C TYR A 95 -16.26 23.16 -13.20
N ALA A 96 -15.40 22.47 -12.47
CA ALA A 96 -14.25 23.09 -11.80
C ALA A 96 -13.31 23.78 -12.79
N ARG A 97 -13.00 23.12 -13.92
CA ARG A 97 -12.16 23.68 -14.99
C ARG A 97 -12.80 24.88 -15.67
N GLU A 98 -14.09 24.81 -15.98
CA GLU A 98 -14.83 25.91 -16.63
C GLU A 98 -15.01 27.14 -15.74
N ASN A 99 -14.90 26.97 -14.42
CA ASN A 99 -15.15 28.03 -13.42
C ASN A 99 -13.90 28.39 -12.59
N ASP A 100 -12.72 27.94 -13.01
CA ASP A 100 -11.43 28.19 -12.34
C ASP A 100 -11.45 27.90 -10.82
N LEU A 101 -12.11 26.80 -10.41
CA LEU A 101 -12.16 26.38 -9.01
C LEU A 101 -10.88 25.64 -8.64
N THR A 102 -10.14 26.18 -7.67
CA THR A 102 -8.87 25.61 -7.19
C THR A 102 -9.04 24.76 -5.94
N ASP A 103 -10.06 25.04 -5.13
CA ASP A 103 -10.33 24.34 -3.88
C ASP A 103 -11.36 23.22 -4.11
N VAL A 104 -10.86 22.08 -4.57
CA VAL A 104 -11.66 20.91 -4.92
C VAL A 104 -11.12 19.68 -4.21
N ASP A 105 -12.01 18.94 -3.55
CA ASP A 105 -11.72 17.65 -2.93
C ASP A 105 -12.88 16.69 -3.25
N TYR A 106 -12.57 15.69 -4.08
CA TYR A 106 -13.53 14.67 -4.53
C TYR A 106 -13.72 13.54 -3.51
N GLY A 107 -13.17 13.68 -2.30
CA GLY A 107 -13.22 12.69 -1.24
C GLY A 107 -12.38 11.45 -1.55
N ALA A 108 -12.62 10.39 -0.78
CA ALA A 108 -11.80 9.18 -0.76
C ALA A 108 -11.81 8.34 -2.06
N GLU A 109 -12.53 8.73 -3.11
CA GLU A 109 -12.54 7.99 -4.38
C GLU A 109 -11.20 8.08 -5.13
N ASP A 110 -10.44 9.16 -4.93
CA ASP A 110 -9.05 9.31 -5.41
C ASP A 110 -7.99 8.84 -4.41
N ALA A 111 -8.39 8.56 -3.17
CA ALA A 111 -7.43 8.27 -2.11
C ALA A 111 -6.54 7.06 -2.46
N PRO A 112 -7.05 5.96 -3.03
CA PRO A 112 -6.20 4.85 -3.47
C PRO A 112 -5.25 5.21 -4.62
N ASP A 113 -5.69 5.98 -5.62
CA ASP A 113 -4.86 6.35 -6.77
C ASP A 113 -3.75 7.35 -6.40
N ARG A 114 -4.07 8.32 -5.53
CA ARG A 114 -3.07 9.23 -4.95
C ARG A 114 -2.09 8.45 -4.07
N LEU A 115 -2.60 7.55 -3.23
CA LEU A 115 -1.79 6.70 -2.37
C LEU A 115 -0.85 5.81 -3.19
N ASP A 116 -1.32 5.24 -4.30
CA ASP A 116 -0.50 4.47 -5.23
C ASP A 116 0.64 5.31 -5.81
N ALA A 117 0.32 6.52 -6.29
CA ALA A 117 1.33 7.45 -6.80
C ALA A 117 2.36 7.82 -5.73
N GLU A 118 1.91 8.10 -4.51
CA GLU A 118 2.78 8.44 -3.39
C GLU A 118 3.66 7.28 -2.93
N LEU A 119 3.11 6.06 -2.83
CA LEU A 119 3.87 4.86 -2.49
C LEU A 119 4.88 4.52 -3.59
N SER A 120 4.49 4.64 -4.86
CA SER A 120 5.38 4.41 -6.01
C SER A 120 6.57 5.39 -6.02
N ALA A 121 6.30 6.67 -5.75
CA ALA A 121 7.36 7.67 -5.63
C ALA A 121 8.27 7.38 -4.43
N ALA A 122 7.69 7.03 -3.27
CA ALA A 122 8.45 6.70 -2.07
C ALA A 122 9.32 5.45 -2.27
N PHE A 123 8.80 4.41 -2.95
CA PHE A 123 9.56 3.20 -3.29
C PHE A 123 10.75 3.51 -4.19
N SER A 124 10.49 4.27 -5.27
CA SER A 124 11.52 4.67 -6.22
C SER A 124 12.62 5.49 -5.53
N ALA A 125 12.23 6.39 -4.63
CA ALA A 125 13.16 7.13 -3.80
C ALA A 125 13.88 6.24 -2.78
N ALA A 126 13.25 5.22 -2.22
CA ALA A 126 13.89 4.31 -1.26
C ALA A 126 15.00 3.47 -1.91
N LEU A 127 14.80 3.06 -3.17
CA LEU A 127 15.76 2.26 -3.92
C LEU A 127 16.69 3.06 -4.83
N SER A 128 16.71 4.40 -4.71
CA SER A 128 17.60 5.27 -5.49
C SER A 128 18.94 5.51 -4.81
N GLY A 129 20.00 5.46 -5.61
CA GLY A 129 21.38 5.68 -5.17
C GLY A 129 22.00 4.46 -4.48
N ASP A 130 23.17 4.68 -3.88
CA ASP A 130 23.94 3.63 -3.25
C ASP A 130 23.31 3.14 -1.95
N TYR A 131 23.65 1.90 -1.57
CA TYR A 131 23.24 1.33 -0.30
C TYR A 131 24.04 1.96 0.85
N ASN A 132 23.39 2.78 1.65
CA ASN A 132 23.98 3.58 2.73
C ASN A 132 22.94 3.85 3.83
N GLU A 133 23.34 4.50 4.93
CA GLU A 133 22.44 4.77 6.07
C GLU A 133 21.17 5.54 5.68
N GLU A 134 21.28 6.54 4.81
CA GLU A 134 20.13 7.31 4.35
C GLU A 134 19.16 6.45 3.52
N SER A 135 19.71 5.61 2.64
CA SER A 135 18.89 4.74 1.80
C SER A 135 18.28 3.59 2.61
N ILE A 136 18.94 3.11 3.68
CA ILE A 136 18.35 2.21 4.69
C ILE A 136 17.18 2.89 5.43
N ARG A 137 17.35 4.16 5.85
CA ARG A 137 16.29 4.93 6.49
C ARG A 137 15.07 5.07 5.57
N ARG A 138 15.28 5.46 4.31
CA ARG A 138 14.20 5.62 3.31
C ARG A 138 13.45 4.31 3.06
N ARG A 139 14.15 3.17 2.99
CA ARG A 139 13.54 1.82 2.89
C ARG A 139 12.65 1.51 4.08
N ARG A 140 13.16 1.68 5.32
CA ARG A 140 12.37 1.47 6.54
C ARG A 140 11.14 2.39 6.61
N GLU A 141 11.28 3.64 6.18
CA GLU A 141 10.16 4.58 6.09
C GLU A 141 9.11 4.14 5.06
N PHE A 142 9.56 3.70 3.87
CA PHE A 142 8.68 3.15 2.86
C PHE A 142 7.91 1.92 3.38
N THR A 143 8.60 0.94 3.96
CA THR A 143 7.96 -0.28 4.49
C THR A 143 6.93 0.05 5.56
N ARG A 144 7.22 1.02 6.46
CA ARG A 144 6.25 1.52 7.44
C ARG A 144 5.05 2.20 6.77
N LYS A 145 5.27 3.07 5.78
CA LYS A 145 4.20 3.75 5.03
C LYS A 145 3.31 2.74 4.30
N LEU A 146 3.91 1.76 3.63
CA LEU A 146 3.20 0.67 2.95
C LEU A 146 2.36 -0.14 3.94
N LYS A 147 2.94 -0.62 5.04
CA LYS A 147 2.20 -1.37 6.08
C LYS A 147 1.03 -0.57 6.62
N SER A 148 1.21 0.72 6.91
CA SER A 148 0.12 1.59 7.36
C SER A 148 -0.99 1.69 6.31
N ALA A 149 -0.64 1.91 5.05
CA ALA A 149 -1.59 1.96 3.93
C ALA A 149 -2.37 0.66 3.78
N LEU A 150 -1.69 -0.48 3.87
CA LEU A 150 -2.30 -1.81 3.72
C LEU A 150 -3.18 -2.22 4.91
N ASN A 151 -3.20 -1.47 6.01
CA ASN A 151 -4.20 -1.69 7.06
C ASN A 151 -5.54 -1.01 6.74
N ASP A 152 -5.62 -0.14 5.72
CA ASP A 152 -6.87 0.48 5.28
C ASP A 152 -7.69 -0.49 4.42
N PRO A 153 -8.94 -0.82 4.81
CA PRO A 153 -9.82 -1.68 4.01
C PRO A 153 -10.03 -1.22 2.56
N ALA A 154 -9.99 0.09 2.27
CA ALA A 154 -10.15 0.62 0.92
C ALA A 154 -9.01 0.15 -0.01
N THR A 155 -7.85 -0.19 0.53
CA THR A 155 -6.72 -0.66 -0.27
C THR A 155 -6.81 -2.14 -0.61
N PHE A 156 -7.59 -2.95 0.11
CA PHE A 156 -7.48 -4.42 0.08
C PHE A 156 -7.75 -5.05 -1.29
N GLU A 157 -8.69 -4.50 -2.05
CA GLU A 157 -8.99 -4.94 -3.43
C GLU A 157 -8.36 -4.02 -4.48
N TYR A 158 -7.73 -2.93 -4.05
CA TYR A 158 -7.10 -1.96 -4.94
C TYR A 158 -5.82 -2.55 -5.56
N ARG A 159 -5.65 -2.35 -6.87
CA ARG A 159 -4.61 -3.05 -7.66
C ARG A 159 -3.21 -2.46 -7.54
N PHE A 160 -3.10 -1.19 -7.18
CA PHE A 160 -1.84 -0.43 -7.20
C PHE A 160 -1.14 -0.52 -8.57
N GLU A 161 -1.80 0.01 -9.59
CA GLU A 161 -1.35 -0.05 -10.99
C GLU A 161 0.08 0.52 -11.18
N LYS A 162 0.47 1.55 -10.41
CA LYS A 162 1.83 2.12 -10.46
C LYS A 162 2.81 1.30 -9.63
N LEU A 163 2.46 0.98 -8.38
CA LEU A 163 3.38 0.30 -7.47
C LEU A 163 3.68 -1.13 -7.94
N SER A 164 2.69 -1.83 -8.51
CA SER A 164 2.85 -3.17 -9.09
C SER A 164 3.84 -3.23 -10.26
N GLY A 165 4.12 -2.10 -10.91
CA GLY A 165 5.19 -2.00 -11.90
C GLY A 165 6.60 -1.94 -11.30
N LEU A 166 6.71 -1.74 -9.98
CA LEU A 166 7.96 -1.54 -9.26
C LEU A 166 8.30 -2.69 -8.29
N LEU A 167 7.28 -3.38 -7.77
CA LEU A 167 7.43 -4.53 -6.88
C LEU A 167 6.43 -5.65 -7.25
N GLY A 168 6.67 -6.86 -6.76
CA GLY A 168 5.77 -7.99 -6.97
C GLY A 168 4.53 -7.88 -6.08
N ILE A 169 3.34 -7.91 -6.68
CA ILE A 169 2.07 -8.09 -5.97
C ILE A 169 1.44 -9.39 -6.41
N VAL A 170 1.28 -10.33 -5.48
CA VAL A 170 0.70 -11.65 -5.76
C VAL A 170 -0.47 -11.88 -4.82
N ALA A 171 -1.64 -12.20 -5.37
CA ALA A 171 -2.85 -12.46 -4.60
C ALA A 171 -3.27 -13.93 -4.68
N ALA A 172 -3.81 -14.46 -3.58
CA ALA A 172 -4.44 -15.77 -3.55
C ALA A 172 -5.72 -15.76 -4.43
N PRO A 173 -6.12 -16.89 -5.02
CA PRO A 173 -7.32 -16.97 -5.87
C PRO A 173 -8.61 -16.48 -5.18
N ASP A 174 -8.78 -16.72 -3.88
CA ASP A 174 -9.91 -16.27 -3.06
C ASP A 174 -9.83 -14.80 -2.63
N ARG A 175 -8.75 -14.10 -3.00
CA ARG A 175 -8.47 -12.70 -2.67
C ARG A 175 -8.46 -12.41 -1.16
N ARG A 176 -8.26 -13.41 -0.30
CA ARG A 176 -8.21 -13.19 1.16
C ARG A 176 -6.81 -12.90 1.67
N LEU A 177 -5.79 -13.13 0.85
CA LEU A 177 -4.38 -12.95 1.14
C LEU A 177 -3.69 -12.44 -0.12
N ARG A 178 -2.78 -11.48 0.06
CA ARG A 178 -1.82 -11.08 -0.97
C ARG A 178 -0.51 -10.64 -0.36
N PHE A 179 0.55 -10.71 -1.15
CA PHE A 179 1.88 -10.28 -0.76
C PHE A 179 2.37 -9.17 -1.65
N PHE A 180 3.12 -8.25 -1.05
CA PHE A 180 3.92 -7.23 -1.67
C PHE A 180 5.36 -7.59 -1.39
N SER A 181 6.16 -7.85 -2.43
CA SER A 181 7.54 -8.29 -2.23
C SER A 181 8.50 -7.71 -3.25
N TRP A 182 9.71 -7.36 -2.81
CA TRP A 182 10.74 -6.76 -3.65
C TRP A 182 12.14 -7.09 -3.15
N ASP A 183 13.11 -6.88 -4.04
CA ASP A 183 14.55 -6.89 -3.75
C ASP A 183 14.96 -5.49 -3.24
N GLU A 184 15.62 -5.44 -2.09
CA GLU A 184 16.11 -4.20 -1.46
C GLU A 184 17.31 -3.58 -2.20
N ARG A 185 17.86 -4.28 -3.19
CA ARG A 185 18.99 -3.87 -4.02
C ARG A 185 20.19 -3.48 -3.18
N THR A 186 20.50 -4.32 -2.19
CA THR A 186 21.60 -4.12 -1.23
C THR A 186 23.00 -4.17 -1.86
N GLY A 187 23.08 -4.52 -3.15
CA GLY A 187 24.34 -4.73 -3.86
C GLY A 187 24.98 -6.07 -3.51
N GLY A 188 26.10 -6.38 -4.15
CA GLY A 188 26.81 -7.65 -3.94
C GLY A 188 26.15 -8.84 -4.66
N THR A 189 26.45 -10.05 -4.21
CA THR A 189 25.91 -11.29 -4.80
C THR A 189 24.70 -11.84 -4.05
N MET A 190 24.51 -11.43 -2.79
CA MET A 190 23.39 -11.80 -1.92
C MET A 190 22.40 -10.64 -1.90
N HIS A 191 21.12 -10.96 -2.07
CA HIS A 191 20.07 -9.97 -2.18
C HIS A 191 19.11 -10.09 -1.01
N ARG A 192 18.93 -9.00 -0.25
CA ARG A 192 17.92 -8.94 0.80
C ARG A 192 16.56 -8.71 0.17
N MET A 193 15.57 -9.50 0.58
CA MET A 193 14.20 -9.39 0.09
C MET A 193 13.28 -8.95 1.21
N THR A 194 12.29 -8.12 0.89
CA THR A 194 11.24 -7.72 1.82
C THR A 194 9.91 -8.26 1.35
N VAL A 195 9.11 -8.76 2.29
CA VAL A 195 7.76 -9.30 2.04
C VAL A 195 6.79 -8.73 3.06
N VAL A 196 5.76 -8.06 2.57
CA VAL A 196 4.62 -7.59 3.36
C VAL A 196 3.37 -8.35 2.95
N ALA A 197 2.76 -9.04 3.89
CA ALA A 197 1.48 -9.70 3.73
C ALA A 197 0.34 -8.70 4.00
N GLN A 198 -0.73 -8.78 3.23
CA GLN A 198 -2.02 -8.16 3.56
C GLN A 198 -3.11 -9.23 3.48
N TYR A 199 -3.93 -9.33 4.52
CA TYR A 199 -4.94 -10.39 4.61
C TYR A 199 -6.19 -9.95 5.37
N ARG A 200 -7.29 -10.67 5.11
CA ARG A 200 -8.56 -10.50 5.82
C ARG A 200 -8.69 -11.52 6.94
N ARG A 201 -8.67 -11.03 8.18
CA ARG A 201 -8.82 -11.83 9.40
C ARG A 201 -10.18 -12.53 9.46
N PRO A 202 -10.34 -13.56 10.32
CA PRO A 202 -11.62 -14.23 10.52
C PRO A 202 -12.75 -13.28 10.95
N ASP A 203 -12.43 -12.22 11.70
CA ASP A 203 -13.36 -11.19 12.15
C ASP A 203 -13.70 -10.13 11.08
N GLY A 204 -13.14 -10.26 9.86
CA GLY A 204 -13.38 -9.35 8.75
C GLY A 204 -12.44 -8.14 8.68
N ARG A 205 -11.62 -7.87 9.70
CA ARG A 205 -10.64 -6.78 9.66
C ARG A 205 -9.52 -7.07 8.67
N ILE A 206 -9.04 -6.01 8.02
CA ILE A 206 -7.83 -6.07 7.20
C ILE A 206 -6.63 -5.85 8.10
N ALA A 207 -5.58 -6.64 7.89
CA ALA A 207 -4.31 -6.49 8.57
C ALA A 207 -3.18 -6.60 7.57
N ALA A 208 -2.08 -5.91 7.87
CA ALA A 208 -0.84 -6.06 7.15
C ALA A 208 0.32 -6.29 8.12
N GLU A 209 1.20 -7.23 7.78
CA GLU A 209 2.38 -7.57 8.55
C GLU A 209 3.55 -7.89 7.64
N GLU A 210 4.76 -7.72 8.14
CA GLU A 210 5.99 -8.02 7.42
C GLU A 210 6.45 -9.41 7.82
N LEU A 211 6.79 -10.26 6.84
CA LEU A 211 7.16 -11.65 7.12
C LEU A 211 8.64 -11.82 7.50
N ASN A 212 9.49 -10.88 7.11
CA ASN A 212 10.91 -10.90 7.40
C ASN A 212 11.16 -9.86 8.50
N ASP A 213 11.72 -10.28 9.64
CA ASP A 213 11.95 -9.37 10.78
C ASP A 213 13.12 -8.41 10.47
N PRO A 214 12.88 -7.08 10.40
CA PRO A 214 13.93 -6.11 10.12
C PRO A 214 14.92 -5.92 11.28
N GLU A 215 14.62 -6.42 12.48
CA GLU A 215 15.47 -6.31 13.68
C GLU A 215 16.38 -7.52 13.91
N LEU A 216 16.22 -8.59 13.13
CA LEU A 216 17.14 -9.71 13.12
C LEU A 216 18.26 -9.43 12.12
N ASP A 217 19.41 -8.97 12.63
CA ASP A 217 20.64 -8.71 11.87
C ASP A 217 21.18 -9.98 11.17
N GLU A 218 20.77 -11.16 11.65
CA GLU A 218 21.13 -12.47 11.09
C GLU A 218 19.87 -13.30 10.85
N LEU A 219 19.07 -12.91 9.86
CA LEU A 219 18.11 -13.84 9.28
C LEU A 219 18.87 -14.88 8.44
N PRO A 220 18.49 -16.17 8.50
CA PRO A 220 18.98 -17.16 7.55
C PRO A 220 18.68 -16.66 6.13
N ALA A 221 19.63 -16.76 5.19
CA ALA A 221 19.46 -16.30 3.81
C ALA A 221 18.21 -16.91 3.14
N GLU A 222 17.74 -18.03 3.68
CA GLU A 222 16.54 -18.78 3.33
C GLU A 222 15.22 -18.02 3.59
N THR A 223 15.21 -17.00 4.43
CA THR A 223 13.99 -16.18 4.64
C THR A 223 13.84 -15.04 3.63
N ASP A 224 14.90 -14.72 2.88
CA ASP A 224 14.91 -13.62 1.92
C ASP A 224 14.46 -14.08 0.54
N PHE A 225 13.15 -14.09 0.31
CA PHE A 225 12.56 -14.40 -0.98
C PHE A 225 11.48 -13.41 -1.40
N VAL A 226 11.31 -13.24 -2.70
CA VAL A 226 10.10 -12.61 -3.29
C VAL A 226 9.05 -13.68 -3.54
N VAL A 227 7.78 -13.34 -3.32
CA VAL A 227 6.66 -14.25 -3.58
C VAL A 227 6.34 -14.22 -5.07
N ARG A 228 6.29 -15.40 -5.71
CA ARG A 228 5.98 -15.55 -7.14
C ARG A 228 4.54 -16.01 -7.35
N GLU A 229 4.10 -16.99 -6.58
CA GLU A 229 2.81 -17.65 -6.78
C GLU A 229 2.18 -18.04 -5.44
N ILE A 230 0.85 -18.05 -5.39
CA ILE A 230 0.07 -18.47 -4.23
C ILE A 230 -1.02 -19.42 -4.70
N TYR A 231 -1.11 -20.58 -4.06
CA TYR A 231 -2.12 -21.58 -4.32
C TYR A 231 -2.95 -21.84 -3.07
N GLU A 232 -4.23 -22.14 -3.26
CA GLU A 232 -5.09 -22.60 -2.19
C GLU A 232 -5.02 -24.11 -2.05
N ILE A 233 -4.72 -24.57 -0.84
CA ILE A 233 -4.80 -25.98 -0.49
C ILE A 233 -5.76 -26.16 0.69
N GLY A 234 -6.83 -26.93 0.47
CA GLY A 234 -7.80 -27.24 1.49
C GLY A 234 -7.47 -28.53 2.23
N SER A 235 -7.69 -28.56 3.53
CA SER A 235 -7.75 -29.81 4.31
C SER A 235 -8.99 -29.80 5.22
N LYS A 236 -9.27 -30.93 5.91
CA LYS A 236 -10.31 -30.98 6.95
C LYS A 236 -10.10 -29.95 8.06
N LYS A 237 -8.87 -29.49 8.27
CA LYS A 237 -8.50 -28.51 9.30
C LYS A 237 -8.63 -27.06 8.83
N GLY A 238 -9.29 -26.79 7.69
CA GLY A 238 -9.45 -25.45 7.12
C GLY A 238 -8.60 -25.14 5.88
N LYS A 239 -8.68 -23.89 5.41
CA LYS A 239 -7.95 -23.41 4.23
C LYS A 239 -6.49 -23.10 4.59
N ARG A 240 -5.57 -23.43 3.70
CA ARG A 240 -4.16 -22.99 3.73
C ARG A 240 -3.76 -22.41 2.38
N TYR A 241 -2.67 -21.66 2.42
CA TYR A 241 -2.04 -21.00 1.28
C TYR A 241 -0.64 -21.57 1.09
N LEU A 242 -0.43 -22.23 -0.05
CA LEU A 242 0.86 -22.72 -0.49
C LEU A 242 1.53 -21.59 -1.27
N ILE A 243 2.70 -21.14 -0.82
CA ILE A 243 3.42 -19.99 -1.37
C ILE A 243 4.69 -20.48 -2.02
N PHE A 244 4.91 -20.08 -3.27
CA PHE A 244 6.18 -20.27 -3.96
C PHE A 244 6.94 -18.95 -3.99
N GLY A 245 8.18 -18.99 -3.52
CA GLY A 245 9.08 -17.85 -3.52
C GLY A 245 10.40 -18.13 -4.23
N ARG A 246 11.17 -17.08 -4.45
CA ARG A 246 12.55 -17.15 -4.94
C ARG A 246 13.45 -16.18 -4.20
N GLY A 247 14.64 -16.63 -3.82
CA GLY A 247 15.68 -15.79 -3.22
C GLY A 247 17.05 -16.02 -3.85
N THR A 248 17.99 -15.15 -3.50
CA THR A 248 19.36 -15.17 -4.04
C THR A 248 20.36 -15.03 -2.88
N PRO A 249 20.85 -16.16 -2.32
CA PRO A 249 21.66 -16.20 -1.11
C PRO A 249 23.14 -15.84 -1.36
N GLY A 250 23.54 -15.63 -2.61
CA GLY A 250 24.93 -15.40 -3.01
C GLY A 250 25.56 -16.57 -3.74
N ARG A 251 26.91 -16.53 -3.87
CA ARG A 251 27.73 -17.67 -4.36
C ARG A 251 27.32 -18.27 -5.70
N ALA A 252 26.80 -17.45 -6.62
CA ALA A 252 26.29 -17.89 -7.93
C ALA A 252 25.13 -18.90 -7.86
N GLU A 253 24.43 -18.96 -6.72
CA GLU A 253 23.23 -19.76 -6.51
C GLU A 253 22.00 -18.85 -6.39
N ASP A 254 20.85 -19.47 -6.64
CA ASP A 254 19.52 -19.02 -6.26
C ASP A 254 18.85 -20.14 -5.46
N PHE A 255 17.74 -19.82 -4.80
CA PHE A 255 16.84 -20.85 -4.29
C PHE A 255 15.40 -20.55 -4.66
N ASP A 256 14.64 -21.61 -4.91
CA ASP A 256 13.18 -21.55 -4.88
C ASP A 256 12.72 -22.13 -3.53
N VAL A 257 11.65 -21.56 -2.97
CA VAL A 257 11.11 -21.97 -1.68
C VAL A 257 9.62 -22.28 -1.78
N VAL A 258 9.20 -23.33 -1.08
CA VAL A 258 7.79 -23.63 -0.83
C VAL A 258 7.48 -23.47 0.66
N ARG A 259 6.52 -22.61 0.99
CA ARG A 259 6.03 -22.41 2.37
C ARG A 259 4.52 -22.58 2.42
N VAL A 260 3.99 -22.92 3.60
CA VAL A 260 2.53 -23.06 3.79
C VAL A 260 2.09 -22.18 4.93
N PHE A 261 1.04 -21.39 4.71
CA PHE A 261 0.48 -20.49 5.70
C PHE A 261 -1.01 -20.70 5.88
N ARG A 262 -1.51 -20.28 7.04
CA ARG A 262 -2.94 -20.10 7.33
C ARG A 262 -3.16 -18.72 7.92
N ILE A 263 -4.34 -18.15 7.70
CA ILE A 263 -4.77 -16.93 8.39
C ILE A 263 -5.29 -17.35 9.76
N GLY A 264 -4.61 -16.93 10.82
CA GLY A 264 -5.05 -17.09 12.21
C GLY A 264 -5.81 -15.87 12.73
N ASP A 265 -6.21 -15.93 14.00
CA ASP A 265 -6.95 -14.84 14.65
C ASP A 265 -6.10 -13.57 14.84
N PHE A 266 -4.79 -13.77 15.06
CA PHE A 266 -3.85 -12.69 15.40
C PHE A 266 -2.86 -12.35 14.28
N GLY A 267 -2.72 -13.20 13.26
CA GLY A 267 -1.61 -13.11 12.32
C GLY A 267 -1.69 -14.16 11.21
N LEU A 268 -0.83 -14.02 10.21
CA LEU A 268 -0.50 -15.14 9.33
C LEU A 268 0.36 -16.13 10.13
N VAL A 269 0.05 -17.42 10.04
CA VAL A 269 0.75 -18.47 10.79
C VAL A 269 1.28 -19.49 9.80
N GLU A 270 2.57 -19.76 9.86
CA GLU A 270 3.21 -20.82 9.08
C GLU A 270 2.73 -22.20 9.58
N ASP A 271 2.32 -23.08 8.67
CA ASP A 271 1.80 -24.43 8.95
C ASP A 271 2.89 -25.46 8.64
N ASP A 272 3.70 -25.72 9.67
CA ASP A 272 4.85 -26.62 9.70
C ASP A 272 4.45 -28.12 9.60
N SER A 273 3.15 -28.40 9.63
CA SER A 273 2.61 -29.75 9.60
C SER A 273 2.29 -30.24 8.18
N ILE A 274 2.37 -29.40 7.16
CA ILE A 274 1.87 -29.75 5.81
C ILE A 274 2.95 -30.33 4.89
N LEU A 275 4.16 -29.80 4.97
CA LEU A 275 5.28 -30.21 4.12
C LEU A 275 6.02 -31.42 4.72
N PRO A 276 6.74 -32.21 3.89
CA PRO A 276 7.56 -33.32 4.39
C PRO A 276 8.73 -32.83 5.25
N GLU A 277 9.27 -31.65 4.94
CA GLU A 277 10.18 -30.91 5.80
C GLU A 277 9.41 -30.03 6.79
N LYS A 278 9.99 -29.78 7.96
CA LYS A 278 9.26 -29.16 9.08
C LYS A 278 8.72 -27.77 8.75
N LYS A 279 9.37 -26.90 7.98
CA LYS A 279 8.86 -25.51 7.80
C LYS A 279 8.70 -25.07 6.36
N ALA A 280 9.63 -25.46 5.49
CA ALA A 280 9.64 -25.07 4.10
C ALA A 280 10.38 -26.14 3.30
N ILE A 281 10.22 -26.14 1.98
CA ILE A 281 11.10 -26.86 1.06
C ILE A 281 12.00 -25.82 0.42
N TYR A 282 13.31 -25.93 0.63
CA TYR A 282 14.31 -25.10 -0.03
C TYR A 282 14.98 -25.89 -1.14
N ILE A 283 15.01 -25.31 -2.34
CA ILE A 283 15.65 -25.92 -3.51
C ILE A 283 16.74 -24.96 -3.94
N PHE A 284 17.97 -25.21 -3.51
CA PHE A 284 19.15 -24.45 -3.94
C PHE A 284 19.65 -24.98 -5.28
N TYR A 285 19.99 -24.07 -6.18
CA TYR A 285 20.47 -24.43 -7.51
C TYR A 285 21.40 -23.35 -8.08
N PRO A 286 22.33 -23.71 -8.99
CA PRO A 286 23.16 -22.73 -9.69
C PRO A 286 22.31 -21.79 -10.55
N ARG A 287 22.66 -20.50 -10.63
CA ARG A 287 21.89 -19.49 -11.41
C ARG A 287 21.69 -19.84 -12.89
N ILE A 288 22.59 -20.65 -13.46
CA ILE A 288 22.50 -21.14 -14.84
C ILE A 288 21.39 -22.18 -15.03
N ASP A 289 20.99 -22.85 -13.95
CA ASP A 289 19.98 -23.90 -13.94
C ASP A 289 18.58 -23.39 -13.58
N ARG A 290 17.59 -24.29 -13.68
CA ARG A 290 16.20 -24.04 -13.32
C ARG A 290 15.63 -25.24 -12.57
N THR A 291 14.89 -24.99 -11.50
CA THR A 291 14.20 -26.02 -10.70
C THR A 291 12.99 -26.60 -11.42
N ASN A 292 12.34 -25.84 -12.31
CA ASN A 292 11.01 -26.12 -12.83
C ASN A 292 9.98 -26.41 -11.71
N LEU A 293 10.12 -25.73 -10.57
CA LEU A 293 9.16 -25.80 -9.47
C LEU A 293 7.76 -25.41 -9.97
N ALA A 294 6.79 -26.31 -9.81
CA ALA A 294 5.40 -26.10 -10.21
C ALA A 294 4.44 -26.83 -9.25
N TYR A 295 3.22 -26.29 -9.13
CA TYR A 295 2.10 -26.95 -8.46
C TYR A 295 0.97 -27.20 -9.45
N ASP A 296 0.52 -28.45 -9.55
CA ASP A 296 -0.69 -28.79 -10.29
C ASP A 296 -1.89 -28.84 -9.32
N PRO A 297 -2.84 -27.90 -9.38
CA PRO A 297 -4.00 -27.88 -8.50
C PRO A 297 -4.99 -29.03 -8.74
N ARG A 298 -4.98 -29.65 -9.93
CA ARG A 298 -5.88 -30.77 -10.26
C ARG A 298 -5.43 -32.05 -9.58
N THR A 299 -4.14 -32.38 -9.71
CA THR A 299 -3.56 -33.56 -9.07
C THR A 299 -3.09 -33.30 -7.64
N LYS A 300 -3.02 -32.01 -7.26
CA LYS A 300 -2.46 -31.49 -6.01
C LYS A 300 -1.02 -31.94 -5.79
N THR A 301 -0.21 -31.80 -6.84
CA THR A 301 1.17 -32.28 -6.86
C THR A 301 2.14 -31.11 -7.02
N ILE A 302 3.13 -31.03 -6.14
CA ILE A 302 4.31 -30.18 -6.33
C ILE A 302 5.34 -31.01 -7.09
N ALA A 303 5.99 -30.44 -8.09
CA ALA A 303 7.10 -31.08 -8.79
C ALA A 303 8.27 -30.11 -8.96
N TYR A 304 9.50 -30.61 -8.80
CA TYR A 304 10.73 -29.85 -9.04
C TYR A 304 11.92 -30.77 -9.34
N ARG A 305 12.93 -30.24 -10.01
CA ARG A 305 14.23 -30.89 -10.23
C ARG A 305 15.05 -30.84 -8.95
N GLU A 306 15.67 -31.96 -8.61
CA GLU A 306 16.53 -32.07 -7.45
C GLU A 306 17.97 -31.64 -7.78
N PHE A 307 18.59 -31.00 -6.80
CA PHE A 307 19.99 -30.59 -6.82
C PHE A 307 20.65 -31.12 -5.56
N ALA A 308 21.90 -31.53 -5.67
CA ALA A 308 22.71 -31.99 -4.55
C ALA A 308 24.04 -31.22 -4.52
N GLY A 309 24.58 -31.04 -3.31
CA GLY A 309 25.91 -30.47 -3.14
C GLY A 309 26.96 -31.36 -3.78
N ASP A 310 27.83 -30.76 -4.57
CA ASP A 310 29.00 -31.39 -5.15
C ASP A 310 30.24 -31.04 -4.32
N ALA A 311 30.79 -32.05 -3.66
CA ALA A 311 31.96 -31.90 -2.81
C ALA A 311 33.23 -31.46 -3.58
N GLU A 312 33.33 -31.74 -4.88
CA GLU A 312 34.49 -31.36 -5.68
C GLU A 312 34.52 -29.87 -6.00
N THR A 313 33.35 -29.30 -6.30
CA THR A 313 33.24 -27.91 -6.75
C THR A 313 32.76 -26.97 -5.64
N GLY A 314 32.15 -27.49 -4.58
CA GLY A 314 31.52 -26.71 -3.51
C GLY A 314 30.20 -26.06 -3.91
N PHE A 315 29.65 -26.39 -5.09
CA PHE A 315 28.38 -25.88 -5.61
C PHE A 315 27.32 -26.99 -5.67
N THR A 316 26.07 -26.61 -5.83
CA THR A 316 25.00 -27.56 -6.16
C THR A 316 25.05 -28.00 -7.64
N LYS A 317 24.67 -29.24 -7.94
CA LYS A 317 24.53 -29.78 -9.32
C LYS A 317 23.21 -30.53 -9.46
N PRO A 318 22.59 -30.52 -10.66
CA PRO A 318 21.37 -31.29 -10.90
C PRO A 318 21.64 -32.79 -10.78
N THR A 319 20.78 -33.51 -10.06
CA THR A 319 20.91 -34.98 -9.89
C THR A 319 20.29 -35.78 -11.04
N GLY A 320 19.52 -35.10 -11.90
CA GLY A 320 18.66 -35.72 -12.92
C GLY A 320 17.33 -36.25 -12.37
N ARG A 321 17.14 -36.26 -11.04
CA ARG A 321 15.89 -36.67 -10.38
C ARG A 321 14.86 -35.54 -10.42
N VAL A 322 13.60 -35.91 -10.58
CA VAL A 322 12.45 -35.01 -10.42
C VAL A 322 11.67 -35.47 -9.20
N VAL A 323 11.63 -34.64 -8.17
CA VAL A 323 10.83 -34.87 -6.97
C VAL A 323 9.38 -34.54 -7.28
N ARG A 324 8.47 -35.41 -6.83
CA ARG A 324 7.03 -35.19 -6.91
C ARG A 324 6.42 -35.40 -5.53
N LEU A 325 5.77 -34.37 -5.01
CA LEU A 325 5.08 -34.40 -3.72
C LEU A 325 3.59 -34.28 -3.94
N LYS A 326 2.82 -35.30 -3.60
CA LYS A 326 1.36 -35.30 -3.73
C LYS A 326 0.69 -34.97 -2.41
N PHE A 327 -0.33 -34.11 -2.44
CA PHE A 327 -1.10 -33.77 -1.25
C PHE A 327 -2.09 -34.90 -0.90
N ILE A 328 -1.77 -35.68 0.13
CA ILE A 328 -2.54 -36.85 0.58
C ILE A 328 -2.88 -36.67 2.05
N ARG A 329 -4.17 -36.81 2.40
CA ARG A 329 -4.67 -36.78 3.79
C ARG A 329 -4.21 -35.55 4.60
N GLY A 330 -4.04 -34.40 3.93
CA GLY A 330 -3.67 -33.15 4.58
C GLY A 330 -2.18 -32.87 4.67
N ARG A 331 -1.31 -33.68 4.04
CA ARG A 331 0.14 -33.44 3.97
C ARG A 331 0.68 -33.74 2.58
N PHE A 332 1.79 -33.14 2.20
CA PHE A 332 2.54 -33.50 1.00
C PHE A 332 3.47 -34.69 1.31
N VAL A 333 3.43 -35.71 0.44
CA VAL A 333 4.27 -36.90 0.53
C VAL A 333 4.90 -37.19 -0.84
N GLU A 334 6.15 -37.66 -0.85
CA GLU A 334 6.84 -38.06 -2.09
C GLU A 334 6.15 -39.30 -2.70
N VAL A 335 5.99 -39.32 -4.03
CA VAL A 335 5.26 -40.37 -4.79
C VAL A 335 6.00 -40.85 -6.03
#